data_AF-A0A521DNT2-F1
#
_entry.id   AF-A0A521DNT2-F1
#
_cell.length_a   1.000
_cell.length_b   1.000
_cell.length_c   1.000
_cell.angle_alpha   90.00
_cell.angle_beta   90.00
_cell.angle_gamma   90.00
#
_symmetry.space_group_name_H-M   'P 1'
#
loop_
_entity.id
_entity.type
_entity.pdbx_description
1 polymer ?
#
loop_
_entity_poly.entity_id
_entity_poly.type
_entity_poly.pdbx_seq_one_letter_code
_entity_poly.pdbx_strand_id
1 'polypeptide(L)' 'MMCTCSEKTEKKALFELAKALKHFVNLDDLKMHPGDLHTAEVAEKLVRSIIEDNGYTASYLKRRGTRLFRFPR' A
#
# COMPACT_ATOMS: atom_id res chain seq x y z
N MET A 1 -1.83 26.37 14.73
CA MET A 1 -0.53 25.66 14.69
C MET A 1 -0.76 24.29 14.09
N MET A 2 -0.34 24.06 12.84
CA MET A 2 -0.40 22.73 12.22
C MET A 2 0.84 21.93 12.64
N CYS A 3 0.61 20.77 13.26
CA CYS A 3 1.65 19.93 13.83
C CYS A 3 2.42 19.22 12.70
N THR A 4 3.56 19.76 12.29
CA THR A 4 4.43 19.22 11.22
C THR A 4 5.00 17.83 11.54
N CYS A 5 4.98 17.41 12.81
CA CYS A 5 5.31 16.05 13.22
C CYS A 5 4.23 15.04 12.80
N SER A 6 2.96 15.44 12.75
CA SER A 6 1.85 14.56 12.37
C SER A 6 2.00 14.12 10.92
N GLU A 7 2.22 15.05 9.99
CA GLU A 7 2.32 14.74 8.56
C GLU A 7 3.50 13.83 8.22
N LYS A 8 4.65 14.02 8.87
CA LYS A 8 5.82 13.15 8.67
C LYS A 8 5.59 11.75 9.23
N THR A 9 4.90 11.65 10.36
CA THR A 9 4.60 10.37 11.02
C THR A 9 3.54 9.60 10.23
N GLU A 10 2.50 10.28 9.76
CA GLU A 10 1.45 9.76 8.90
C GLU A 10 2.04 9.26 7.58
N LYS A 11 2.81 10.09 6.87
CA LYS A 11 3.47 9.67 5.62
C LYS A 11 4.37 8.45 5.82
N LYS A 12 5.06 8.34 6.96
CA LYS A 12 5.88 7.16 7.28
C LYS A 12 5.02 5.92 7.52
N ALA A 13 3.92 6.04 8.26
CA ALA A 13 2.98 4.94 8.47
C ALA A 13 2.37 4.45 7.15
N LEU A 14 1.92 5.37 6.29
CA LEU A 14 1.42 5.06 4.95
C LEU A 14 2.50 4.41 4.07
N PHE A 15 3.76 4.83 4.22
CA PHE A 15 4.86 4.21 3.49
C PHE A 15 5.14 2.78 3.95
N GLU A 16 5.07 2.48 5.24
CA GLU A 16 5.18 1.11 5.74
C GLU A 16 4.01 0.23 5.26
N LEU A 17 2.78 0.75 5.25
CA LEU A 17 1.62 0.07 4.64
C LEU A 17 1.85 -0.19 3.14
N ALA A 18 2.35 0.80 2.41
CA ALA A 18 2.67 0.64 0.98
C ALA A 18 3.73 -0.43 0.73
N LYS A 19 4.68 -0.66 1.66
CA LYS A 19 5.66 -1.75 1.52
C LYS A 19 5.01 -3.12 1.63
N ALA A 20 3.91 -3.26 2.37
CA ALA A 20 3.19 -4.51 2.48
C ALA A 20 2.63 -4.94 1.10
N LEU A 21 2.28 -3.99 0.24
CA LEU A 21 1.70 -4.26 -1.09
C LEU A 21 2.60 -5.11 -2.00
N LYS A 22 3.93 -5.06 -1.80
CA LYS A 22 4.87 -5.89 -2.59
C LYS A 22 4.63 -7.40 -2.40
N HIS A 23 4.07 -7.79 -1.26
CA HIS A 23 3.83 -9.18 -0.94
C HIS A 23 2.66 -9.74 -1.73
N PHE A 24 1.64 -8.93 -2.05
CA PHE A 24 0.48 -9.35 -2.83
C PHE A 24 0.79 -9.53 -4.32
N VAL A 25 1.66 -8.68 -4.90
CA VAL A 25 2.05 -8.75 -6.33
C VAL A 25 2.70 -10.09 -6.73
N ASN A 26 3.29 -10.82 -5.80
CA ASN A 26 3.93 -12.11 -6.09
C ASN A 26 3.03 -13.31 -5.77
N LEU A 27 1.79 -13.09 -5.30
CA LEU A 27 0.88 -14.19 -4.93
C LEU A 27 0.22 -14.83 -6.16
N ASP A 28 0.05 -14.10 -7.26
CA ASP A 28 -0.53 -14.65 -8.50
C ASP A 28 0.30 -15.82 -9.06
N ASP A 29 1.62 -15.81 -8.83
CA ASP A 29 2.55 -16.87 -9.28
C ASP A 29 2.55 -18.08 -8.33
N LEU A 30 1.95 -17.96 -7.14
CA LEU A 30 1.88 -19.02 -6.15
C LEU A 30 0.55 -19.75 -6.33
N LYS A 31 0.60 -21.06 -6.61
CA LYS A 31 -0.58 -21.93 -6.80
C LYS A 31 -1.39 -22.07 -5.50
N MET A 32 -2.05 -20.99 -5.08
CA MET A 32 -2.80 -20.87 -3.84
C MET A 32 -4.19 -21.49 -3.99
N HIS A 33 -4.78 -21.88 -2.86
CA HIS A 33 -6.18 -22.22 -2.82
C HIS A 33 -7.03 -20.98 -3.19
N PRO A 34 -8.13 -21.12 -3.96
CA PRO A 34 -8.93 -19.97 -4.39
C PRO A 34 -9.43 -19.08 -3.25
N GLY A 35 -9.77 -19.65 -2.10
CA GLY A 35 -10.18 -18.90 -0.91
C GLY A 35 -9.06 -18.04 -0.32
N ASP A 36 -7.81 -18.50 -0.38
CA ASP A 36 -6.66 -17.75 0.11
C ASP A 36 -6.31 -16.62 -0.85
N LEU A 37 -6.40 -16.88 -2.16
CA LEU A 37 -6.23 -15.85 -3.20
C LEU A 37 -7.26 -14.72 -3.01
N HIS A 38 -8.54 -15.07 -2.84
CA HIS A 38 -9.59 -14.08 -2.58
C HIS A 38 -9.29 -13.25 -1.32
N THR A 39 -8.86 -13.91 -0.23
CA THR A 39 -8.52 -13.23 1.02
C THR A 39 -7.35 -12.27 0.83
N ALA A 40 -6.34 -12.67 0.05
CA ALA A 40 -5.20 -11.82 -0.28
C ALA A 40 -5.60 -10.59 -1.12
N GLU A 41 -6.46 -10.76 -2.12
CA GLU A 41 -7.00 -9.64 -2.91
C GLU A 41 -7.77 -8.64 -2.05
N VAL A 42 -8.59 -9.13 -1.12
CA VAL A 42 -9.32 -8.29 -0.16
C VAL A 42 -8.35 -7.54 0.74
N ALA A 43 -7.34 -8.22 1.28
CA ALA A 43 -6.32 -7.58 2.11
C ALA A 43 -5.55 -6.50 1.33
N GLU A 44 -5.18 -6.76 0.07
CA GLU A 44 -4.53 -5.75 -0.78
C GLU A 44 -5.42 -4.51 -0.95
N LYS A 45 -6.71 -4.70 -1.26
CA LYS A 45 -7.66 -3.60 -1.43
C LYS A 45 -7.79 -2.76 -0.16
N LEU A 46 -7.91 -3.39 1.01
CA LEU A 46 -8.00 -2.68 2.29
C LEU A 46 -6.77 -1.80 2.55
N VAL A 47 -5.57 -2.33 2.30
CA VAL A 47 -4.33 -1.55 2.47
C VAL A 47 -4.28 -0.38 1.49
N ARG A 48 -4.69 -0.58 0.23
CA ARG A 48 -4.76 0.51 -0.77
C ARG A 48 -5.76 1.58 -0.38
N SER A 49 -6.96 1.22 0.05
CA SER A 49 -7.98 2.18 0.48
C SER A 49 -7.51 3.06 1.63
N ILE A 50 -6.83 2.49 2.65
CA ILE A 50 -6.26 3.30 3.74
C ILE A 50 -5.28 4.35 3.19
N ILE A 51 -4.44 3.98 2.22
CA ILE A 51 -3.47 4.91 1.60
C ILE A 51 -4.19 6.00 0.79
N GLU A 52 -5.21 5.62 0.02
CA GLU A 52 -6.01 6.49 -0.85
C GLU A 52 -6.86 7.48 -0.06
N ASP A 53 -7.48 7.04 1.03
CA ASP A 53 -8.28 7.88 1.94
C ASP A 53 -7.43 8.99 2.59
N ASN A 54 -6.12 8.77 2.71
CA ASN A 54 -5.17 9.78 3.19
C ASN A 54 -4.61 10.67 2.05
N GLY A 55 -5.13 10.54 0.82
CA GLY A 55 -4.74 11.36 -0.32
C GLY A 55 -3.41 10.95 -0.97
N TYR A 56 -3.01 9.70 -0.79
CA TYR A 56 -1.83 9.12 -1.40
C TYR A 56 -2.19 7.97 -2.34
N THR A 57 -1.27 7.60 -3.22
CA THR A 57 -1.33 6.36 -3.99
C THR A 57 -0.01 5.63 -3.89
N ALA A 58 -0.05 4.30 -3.94
CA ALA A 58 1.12 3.45 -3.82
C ALA A 58 1.29 2.57 -5.06
N SER A 59 2.52 2.54 -5.58
CA SER A 59 2.90 1.57 -6.61
C SER A 59 4.13 0.79 -6.18
N TYR A 60 4.15 -0.49 -6.52
CA TYR A 60 5.32 -1.33 -6.38
C TYR A 60 5.86 -1.66 -7.77
N LEU A 61 7.15 -1.41 -7.97
CA LEU A 61 7.87 -1.78 -9.18
C LEU A 61 8.98 -2.75 -8.79
N LYS A 62 8.97 -3.99 -9.32
CA LYS A 62 9.96 -5.05 -8.98
C LYS A 62 11.42 -4.54 -8.95
N ARG A 63 11.80 -3.60 -9.84
CA ARG A 63 13.15 -3.01 -9.88
C ARG A 63 13.35 -1.73 -9.08
N ARG A 64 12.29 -0.97 -8.77
CA ARG A 64 12.38 0.35 -8.11
C ARG A 64 11.81 0.38 -6.70
N GLY A 65 11.28 -0.74 -6.22
CA GLY A 65 10.67 -0.86 -4.89
C GLY A 65 9.32 -0.18 -4.79
N THR A 66 8.89 0.05 -3.54
CA THR A 66 7.65 0.74 -3.21
C THR A 66 7.80 2.24 -3.37
N ARG A 67 6.87 2.86 -4.09
CA ARG A 67 6.76 4.31 -4.21
C ARG A 67 5.40 4.77 -3.69
N LEU A 68 5.43 5.85 -2.92
CA LEU A 68 4.24 6.52 -2.40
C LEU A 68 4.18 7.92 -3.01
N PHE A 69 3.09 8.23 -3.69
CA PHE A 69 2.84 9.51 -4.35
C PHE A 69 1.66 10.18 -3.68
N ARG A 70 1.72 11.50 -3.53
CA ARG A 70 0.54 12.28 -3.12
C ARG A 70 -0.20 12.67 -4.39
N PHE A 71 -1.52 12.64 -4.39
CA PHE A 71 -2.27 13.29 -5.48
C PHE A 71 -1.89 14.78 -5.48
N PRO A 72 -1.54 15.38 -6.64
CA PRO A 72 -1.61 16.82 -6.76
C PRO A 72 -3.09 17.19 -6.56
N ARG A 73 -3.39 17.89 -5.46
CA ARG A 73 -4.70 18.51 -5.27
C ARG A 73 -4.86 19.65 -6.26
#